data_AF-A0A2G2JEY1-F1
#
_entry.id   AF-A0A2G2JEY1-F1
#
_cell.length_a   1.000
_cell.length_b   1.000
_cell.length_c   1.000
_cell.angle_alpha   90.00
_cell.angle_beta   90.00
_cell.angle_gamma   90.00
#
_symmetry.space_group_name_H-M   'P 1'
#
loop_
_entity.id
_entity.type
_entity.pdbx_description
1 polymer ?
#
loop_
_entity_poly.entity_id
_entity_poly.type
_entity_poly.pdbx_seq_one_letter_code
_entity_poly.pdbx_strand_id
1 'polypeptide(L)'
;MNTVLMKAITLVFWVLAITGWIQGWDGLLGYLPTIGGVVALIHVLEVLLFLAIFRKKSTNVRLDAVQVFVFGMFHLQKFMPKR
;
A
#
# COMPACT_ATOMS: atom_id res chain seq x y z
N MET A 1 -7.14 -7.21 -13.95
CA MET A 1 -6.07 -7.48 -12.96
C MET A 1 -6.70 -8.13 -11.73
N ASN A 2 -6.16 -9.25 -11.24
CA ASN A 2 -6.69 -9.91 -10.04
C ASN A 2 -6.25 -9.12 -8.78
N THR A 3 -7.14 -8.29 -8.24
CA THR A 3 -6.83 -7.40 -7.10
C THR A 3 -6.52 -8.16 -5.82
N VAL A 4 -7.10 -9.34 -5.61
CA VAL A 4 -6.80 -10.19 -4.44
C VAL A 4 -5.36 -10.69 -4.50
N LEU A 5 -4.92 -11.17 -5.67
CA LEU A 5 -3.54 -11.60 -5.87
C LEU A 5 -2.55 -10.46 -5.64
N MET A 6 -2.82 -9.26 -6.17
CA MET A 6 -1.94 -8.09 -5.98
C MET A 6 -1.85 -7.65 -4.52
N LYS A 7 -2.96 -7.72 -3.78
CA LYS A 7 -2.96 -7.48 -2.33
C LYS A 7 -2.12 -8.51 -1.57
N ALA A 8 -2.19 -9.79 -1.96
CA ALA A 8 -1.35 -10.83 -1.37
C ALA A 8 0.14 -10.58 -1.63
N ILE A 9 0.51 -10.21 -2.86
CA ILE A 9 1.90 -9.85 -3.21
C ILE A 9 2.37 -8.63 -2.39
N THR A 10 1.51 -7.62 -2.22
CA THR A 10 1.84 -6.43 -1.42
C THR A 10 2.10 -6.79 0.05
N LEU A 11 1.36 -7.74 0.61
CA LEU A 11 1.61 -8.23 1.98
C LEU A 11 2.95 -8.95 2.07
N VAL A 12 3.28 -9.81 1.10
CA VAL A 12 4.59 -10.48 1.06
C VAL A 12 5.71 -9.45 0.98
N PHE A 13 5.55 -8.42 0.14
CA PHE A 13 6.51 -7.31 0.07
C PHE A 13 6.71 -6.62 1.42
N TRP A 14 5.64 -6.27 2.15
CA TRP A 14 5.75 -5.65 3.47
C TRP A 14 6.49 -6.54 4.47
N VAL A 15 6.18 -7.84 4.48
CA VAL A 15 6.86 -8.81 5.35
C VAL A 15 8.36 -8.84 5.05
N LEU A 16 8.75 -8.89 3.77
CA LEU A 16 10.15 -8.90 3.37
C LEU A 16 10.86 -7.59 3.71
N ALA A 17 10.23 -6.43 3.45
CA ALA A 17 10.81 -5.13 3.76
C ALA A 17 11.03 -4.94 5.27
N ILE A 18 10.06 -5.32 6.10
CA ILE A 18 10.17 -5.25 7.57
C ILE A 18 11.22 -6.23 8.08
N THR A 19 11.23 -7.46 7.56
CA THR A 19 12.22 -8.48 7.95
C THR A 19 13.62 -8.04 7.58
N GLY A 20 13.82 -7.54 6.35
CA GLY A 20 15.11 -7.03 5.90
C GLY A 20 15.60 -5.83 6.71
N TRP A 21 14.69 -4.97 7.17
CA TRP A 21 15.02 -3.86 8.07
C TRP A 21 15.47 -4.36 9.44
N ILE A 22 14.70 -5.25 10.06
CA ILE A 22 14.97 -5.76 11.41
C ILE A 22 16.24 -6.62 11.44
N GLN A 23 16.46 -7.45 10.43
CA GLN A 23 17.60 -8.37 10.36
C GLN A 23 18.85 -7.74 9.73
N GLY A 24 18.76 -6.52 9.19
CA GLY A 24 19.88 -5.85 8.54
C GLY A 24 20.38 -6.62 7.31
N TRP A 25 19.47 -7.00 6.40
CA TRP A 25 19.87 -7.70 5.17
C TRP A 25 20.81 -6.81 4.34
N ASP A 26 21.84 -7.43 3.76
CA ASP A 26 22.83 -6.77 2.90
C ASP A 26 22.67 -7.12 1.42
N GLY A 27 23.48 -6.49 0.57
CA GLY A 27 23.48 -6.72 -0.88
C GLY A 27 22.18 -6.24 -1.54
N LEU A 28 21.72 -6.96 -2.57
CA LEU A 28 20.53 -6.55 -3.34
C LEU A 28 19.26 -6.52 -2.47
N LEU A 29 19.12 -7.47 -1.54
CA LEU A 29 17.96 -7.54 -0.66
C LEU A 29 17.98 -6.46 0.42
N GLY A 30 19.14 -5.90 0.74
CA GLY A 30 19.27 -4.76 1.66
C GLY A 30 18.64 -3.46 1.18
N TYR A 31 18.28 -3.37 -0.11
CA TYR A 31 17.52 -2.23 -0.63
C TYR A 31 16.01 -2.36 -0.40
N LEU A 32 15.49 -3.55 -0.05
CA LEU A 32 14.05 -3.77 0.16
C LEU A 32 13.45 -2.85 1.24
N PRO A 33 14.09 -2.63 2.40
CA PRO A 33 13.58 -1.68 3.39
C PRO A 33 13.47 -0.25 2.87
N THR A 34 14.50 0.22 2.14
CA THR A 34 14.51 1.55 1.53
C THR A 34 13.38 1.71 0.51
N ILE A 35 13.20 0.71 -0.36
CA ILE A 35 12.08 0.66 -1.32
C ILE A 35 10.75 0.64 -0.55
N GLY A 36 10.66 -0.13 0.53
CA GLY A 36 9.50 -0.16 1.45
C GLY A 36 9.16 1.22 2.01
N GLY A 37 10.17 1.99 2.41
CA GLY A 37 10.00 3.37 2.87
C GLY A 37 9.44 4.29 1.78
N VAL A 38 9.96 4.18 0.56
CA VAL A 38 9.45 4.96 -0.60
C VAL A 38 8.00 4.58 -0.91
N VAL A 39 7.67 3.28 -0.92
CA VAL A 39 6.30 2.79 -1.13
C VAL A 39 5.37 3.27 -0.01
N ALA A 40 5.82 3.25 1.25
CA ALA A 40 5.04 3.77 2.37
C ALA A 40 4.71 5.25 2.19
N LEU A 41 5.68 6.05 1.73
CA LEU A 41 5.46 7.47 1.44
C LEU A 41 4.43 7.67 0.32
N ILE A 42 4.51 6.87 -0.75
CA ILE A 42 3.51 6.89 -1.84
C ILE A 42 2.12 6.54 -1.27
N HIS A 43 2.02 5.51 -0.43
CA HIS A 43 0.75 5.13 0.18
C HIS A 43 0.18 6.23 1.10
N VAL A 44 1.01 7.02 1.79
CA VAL A 44 0.54 8.21 2.52
C VAL A 44 -0.12 9.20 1.56
N LEU A 45 0.50 9.48 0.41
CA LEU A 45 -0.08 10.37 -0.61
C LEU A 45 -1.40 9.82 -1.16
N GLU A 46 -1.49 8.50 -1.36
CA GLU A 46 -2.71 7.83 -1.80
C GLU A 46 -3.82 7.90 -0.75
N VAL A 47 -3.50 7.80 0.55
CA VAL A 47 -4.47 8.04 1.64
C VAL A 47 -4.95 9.48 1.62
N LEU A 48 -4.06 10.46 1.43
CA LEU A 48 -4.47 11.87 1.29
C LEU A 48 -5.39 12.07 0.08
N LEU A 49 -5.08 11.44 -1.05
CA LEU A 49 -5.92 11.45 -2.25
C LEU A 49 -7.30 10.82 -1.97
N PHE A 50 -7.33 9.68 -1.27
CA PHE A 50 -8.57 9.03 -0.82
C PHE A 50 -9.40 9.97 0.06
N LEU A 51 -8.78 10.60 1.06
CA LEU A 51 -9.46 11.50 2.00
C LEU A 51 -9.97 12.77 1.32
N ALA A 52 -9.26 13.29 0.33
CA ALA A 52 -9.66 14.48 -0.41
C ALA A 52 -10.80 14.21 -1.40
N ILE A 53 -10.71 13.14 -2.18
CA ILE A 53 -11.57 12.92 -3.34
C ILE A 53 -12.63 11.83 -3.08
N PHE A 54 -12.24 10.72 -2.46
CA PHE A 54 -13.03 9.49 -2.46
C PHE A 54 -13.75 9.20 -1.15
N ARG A 55 -13.45 9.91 -0.05
CA ARG A 55 -14.03 9.65 1.29
C ARG A 55 -15.57 9.60 1.30
N LYS A 56 -16.24 10.39 0.45
CA LYS A 56 -17.71 10.44 0.37
C LYS A 56 -18.32 9.16 -0.24
N LYS A 57 -17.53 8.36 -0.95
CA LYS A 57 -17.95 7.08 -1.53
C LYS A 57 -17.72 5.90 -0.59
N SER A 58 -17.07 6.12 0.56
CA SER A 58 -16.74 5.07 1.52
C SER A 58 -17.82 4.94 2.59
N THR A 59 -18.21 3.71 2.89
CA THR A 59 -19.10 3.38 4.02
C THR A 59 -18.36 3.36 5.35
N ASN A 60 -17.05 3.13 5.33
CA ASN A 60 -16.18 3.14 6.51
C ASN A 60 -14.82 3.77 6.17
N VAL A 61 -14.77 5.10 6.30
CA VAL A 61 -13.61 5.91 5.88
C VAL A 61 -12.33 5.46 6.58
N ARG A 62 -12.40 5.09 7.86
CA ARG A 62 -11.21 4.68 8.63
C ARG A 62 -10.65 3.36 8.13
N LEU A 63 -11.51 2.36 7.92
CA LEU A 63 -11.07 1.06 7.42
C LEU A 63 -10.54 1.17 5.99
N ASP A 64 -11.22 1.90 5.12
CA ASP A 64 -10.79 2.07 3.73
C ASP A 64 -9.48 2.87 3.66
N ALA A 65 -9.28 3.91 4.50
CA ALA A 65 -8.00 4.62 4.58
C ALA A 65 -6.84 3.71 5.02
N VAL A 66 -7.05 2.83 6.01
CA VAL A 66 -6.06 1.82 6.41
C VAL A 66 -5.77 0.86 5.25
N GLN A 67 -6.80 0.42 4.52
CA GLN A 67 -6.59 -0.46 3.38
C GLN A 67 -5.89 0.24 2.21
N VAL A 68 -6.13 1.53 1.98
CA VAL A 68 -5.33 2.33 1.03
C VAL A 68 -3.89 2.46 1.53
N PHE A 69 -3.66 2.68 2.83
CA PHE A 69 -2.30 2.74 3.34
C PHE A 69 -1.53 1.42 3.18
N VAL A 70 -2.18 0.27 3.35
CA VAL A 70 -1.51 -1.04 3.27
C VAL A 70 -1.37 -1.51 1.83
N PHE A 71 -2.42 -1.36 1.02
CA PHE A 71 -2.51 -1.94 -0.33
C PHE A 71 -2.42 -0.91 -1.46
N GLY A 72 -2.30 0.36 -1.12
CA GLY A 72 -2.20 1.47 -2.04
C GLY A 72 -3.32 1.53 -3.08
N MET A 73 -2.92 1.78 -4.33
CA MET A 73 -3.80 1.81 -5.49
C MET A 73 -4.66 0.55 -5.67
N PHE A 74 -4.22 -0.63 -5.22
CA PHE A 74 -5.02 -1.87 -5.34
C PHE A 74 -6.30 -1.84 -4.49
N HIS A 75 -6.34 -1.03 -3.43
CA HIS A 75 -7.59 -0.74 -2.73
C HIS A 75 -8.27 0.52 -3.29
N LEU A 76 -7.50 1.56 -3.63
CA LEU A 76 -8.05 2.83 -4.14
C LEU A 76 -8.88 2.66 -5.42
N GLN A 77 -8.52 1.70 -6.27
CA GLN A 77 -9.25 1.32 -7.50
C GLN A 77 -10.73 1.02 -7.29
N LYS A 78 -11.14 0.63 -6.08
CA LYS A 78 -12.55 0.43 -5.72
C LYS A 78 -13.40 1.70 -5.91
N PHE A 79 -12.80 2.89 -5.75
CA PHE A 79 -13.49 4.18 -5.77
C PHE A 79 -13.34 4.95 -7.08
N MET A 80 -12.37 4.53 -7.90
CA MET A 80 -12.10 5.13 -9.20
C MET A 80 -13.12 4.66 -10.24
N PRO A 81 -13.47 5.51 -11.21
CA PRO A 81 -14.27 5.07 -12.35
C PRO A 81 -13.58 3.89 -13.05
N LYS A 82 -14.33 2.83 -13.35
CA LYS A 82 -13.83 1.76 -14.22
C LYS A 82 -13.70 2.34 -15.62
N ARG A 83 -12.48 2.34 -16.17
CA ARG A 83 -12.25 2.53 -17.60
C ARG A 83 -12.42 1.21 -18.32
#